data_AF-A0A1V6FJA7-F1
#
_entry.id   AF-A0A1V6FJA7-F1
#
_cell.length_a   1.000
_cell.length_b   1.000
_cell.length_c   1.000
_cell.angle_alpha   90.00
_cell.angle_beta   90.00
_cell.angle_gamma   90.00
#
_symmetry.space_group_name_H-M   'P 1'
#
loop_
_entity.id
_entity.type
_entity.pdbx_description
1 polymer ?
#
loop_
_entity_poly.entity_id
_entity_poly.type
_entity_poly.pdbx_seq_one_letter_code
_entity_poly.pdbx_strand_id
1 'polypeptide(L)'
;MEKIKKIKKVKTIREKKRSRKKALIVTASVAILIGFFFIILAIINAAGYISILKYVETFDKVVYANPQLVPTLEDDGFYSFTKDEEFKVLQLTDIHLGAGAFSFSKDKKALNAVAAMITYEKPDLVIFTGDVVYPVPPQAGTGDNLKGATLIANLMEELEVYWTITFGNHDTESYSKYNREQISEFYEKEEFNYCLFQRGPEDVDGYGNSLIKIRRTNGLISQALFTIDSQAYVPGSFLGLDWKYDNIHQNQVEWYEERVLALNSENTSLVSTMVLSNPEDFTTVKSLMFFHIPLVEMLDAYNEFKDNNFQNTTDVKYWYGSIHEKDPGIYSGDGEDEMFEKIVEIGSTKGMFWGHDHINNLSIEYKGVRMTYGKSIDYLAYAGISKLGMQRGCTVIKIDGNGNAVWNDENYYQDKYESKYPKEKVTMQWETDEIVVAEE
;
A
#
# COMPACT_ATOMS: atom_id res chain seq x y z
N MET A 1 -49.42 -2.41 47.69
CA MET A 1 -49.25 -3.06 46.37
C MET A 1 -48.38 -4.29 46.54
N GLU A 2 -49.00 -5.47 46.74
CA GLU A 2 -48.27 -6.74 46.83
C GLU A 2 -47.89 -7.26 45.44
N LYS A 3 -46.62 -7.63 45.27
CA LYS A 3 -46.10 -8.28 44.06
C LYS A 3 -46.64 -9.70 43.97
N ILE A 4 -47.51 -9.96 43.00
CA ILE A 4 -47.94 -11.33 42.65
C ILE A 4 -46.73 -12.11 42.12
N LYS A 5 -46.26 -13.10 42.89
CA LYS A 5 -45.24 -14.08 42.46
C LYS A 5 -45.85 -15.02 41.41
N LYS A 6 -45.39 -14.95 40.16
CA LYS A 6 -45.73 -15.95 39.12
C LYS A 6 -45.25 -17.35 39.55
N ILE A 7 -46.19 -18.26 39.78
CA ILE A 7 -45.92 -19.68 40.06
C ILE A 7 -45.40 -20.33 38.76
N LYS A 8 -44.16 -20.84 38.77
CA LYS A 8 -43.60 -21.61 37.64
C LYS A 8 -44.29 -22.97 37.55
N LYS A 9 -45.00 -23.21 36.45
CA LYS A 9 -45.66 -24.49 36.14
C LYS A 9 -44.60 -25.61 36.02
N VAL A 10 -44.66 -26.62 36.88
CA VAL A 10 -43.72 -27.76 36.87
C VAL A 10 -44.06 -28.70 35.72
N LYS A 11 -43.20 -28.78 34.70
CA LYS A 11 -43.37 -29.68 33.54
C LYS A 11 -43.25 -31.15 33.97
N THR A 12 -44.16 -31.99 33.49
CA THR A 12 -44.10 -33.45 33.64
C THR A 12 -42.86 -34.04 32.94
N ILE A 13 -42.43 -35.25 33.32
CA ILE A 13 -41.28 -35.94 32.68
C ILE A 13 -41.49 -36.09 31.16
N ARG A 14 -42.73 -36.37 30.73
CA ARG A 14 -43.11 -36.50 29.31
C ARG A 14 -43.01 -35.17 28.58
N GLU A 15 -43.46 -34.06 29.20
CA GLU A 15 -43.32 -32.71 28.63
C GLU A 15 -41.85 -32.28 28.57
N LYS A 16 -41.03 -32.62 29.58
CA LYS A 16 -39.57 -32.40 29.57
C LYS A 16 -38.91 -33.16 28.41
N LYS A 17 -39.22 -34.45 28.23
CA LYS A 17 -38.72 -35.26 27.09
C LYS A 17 -39.15 -34.69 25.73
N ARG A 18 -40.42 -34.28 25.57
CA ARG A 18 -40.93 -33.67 24.33
C ARG A 18 -40.28 -32.31 24.05
N SER A 19 -40.09 -31.48 25.09
CA SER A 19 -39.39 -30.19 24.99
C SER A 19 -37.93 -30.38 24.59
N ARG A 20 -37.24 -31.38 25.15
CA ARG A 20 -35.85 -31.72 24.80
C ARG A 20 -35.73 -32.22 23.36
N LYS A 21 -36.64 -33.09 22.91
CA LYS A 21 -36.69 -33.55 21.52
C LYS A 21 -36.94 -32.40 20.53
N LYS A 22 -37.86 -31.49 20.85
CA LYS A 22 -38.11 -30.28 20.04
C LYS A 22 -36.87 -29.37 19.98
N ALA A 23 -36.22 -29.10 21.11
CA ALA A 23 -35.00 -28.30 21.15
C ALA A 23 -33.88 -28.95 20.30
N LEU A 24 -33.70 -30.27 20.41
CA LEU A 24 -32.71 -31.00 19.62
C LEU A 24 -32.97 -30.91 18.11
N ILE A 25 -34.24 -31.03 17.69
CA ILE A 25 -34.63 -30.86 16.28
C ILE A 25 -34.34 -29.43 15.81
N VAL A 26 -34.72 -28.42 16.59
CA VAL A 26 -34.45 -27.01 16.23
C VAL A 26 -32.95 -26.76 16.12
N THR A 27 -32.15 -27.21 17.09
CA THR A 27 -30.68 -27.06 17.04
C THR A 27 -30.08 -27.78 15.84
N ALA A 28 -30.53 -29.02 15.54
CA ALA A 28 -30.06 -29.75 14.36
C ALA A 28 -30.47 -29.06 13.05
N SER A 29 -31.70 -28.55 12.95
CA SER A 29 -32.16 -27.80 11.79
C SER A 29 -31.37 -26.51 11.58
N VAL A 30 -31.08 -25.77 12.66
CA VAL A 30 -30.22 -24.57 12.60
C VAL A 30 -28.79 -24.94 12.16
N ALA A 31 -28.21 -26.00 12.72
CA ALA A 31 -26.88 -26.46 12.32
C ALA A 31 -26.83 -26.89 10.85
N ILE A 32 -27.87 -27.57 10.35
CA ILE A 32 -27.99 -27.93 8.93
C ILE A 32 -28.10 -26.68 8.05
N LEU A 33 -28.91 -25.70 8.43
CA LEU A 33 -29.05 -24.43 7.68
C LEU A 33 -27.72 -23.65 7.65
N ILE A 34 -27.01 -23.60 8.77
CA ILE A 34 -25.67 -23.00 8.85
C ILE A 34 -24.68 -23.77 7.95
N GLY A 35 -24.72 -25.10 7.97
CA GLY A 35 -23.89 -25.93 7.09
C GLY A 35 -24.17 -25.68 5.60
N PHE A 36 -25.45 -25.64 5.21
CA PHE A 36 -25.83 -25.29 3.83
C PHE A 36 -25.40 -23.87 3.45
N PHE A 37 -25.50 -22.90 4.36
CA PHE A 37 -25.02 -21.54 4.15
C PHE A 37 -23.52 -21.52 3.83
N PHE A 38 -22.69 -22.22 4.61
CA PHE A 38 -21.25 -22.27 4.35
C PHE A 38 -20.88 -23.03 3.06
N ILE A 39 -21.62 -24.08 2.69
CA ILE A 39 -21.44 -24.76 1.40
C ILE A 39 -21.75 -23.82 0.24
N ILE A 40 -22.89 -23.11 0.30
CA ILE A 40 -23.26 -22.12 -0.72
C ILE A 40 -22.22 -21.01 -0.80
N LEU A 41 -21.77 -20.49 0.34
CA LEU A 41 -20.74 -19.46 0.41
C LEU A 41 -19.41 -19.94 -0.22
N ALA A 42 -19.01 -21.19 0.04
CA ALA A 42 -17.82 -21.78 -0.58
C ALA A 42 -17.95 -21.88 -2.11
N ILE A 43 -19.11 -22.29 -2.62
CA ILE A 43 -19.38 -22.35 -4.06
C ILE A 43 -19.34 -20.95 -4.69
N ILE A 44 -19.99 -19.97 -4.07
CA ILE A 44 -19.97 -18.57 -4.52
C ILE A 44 -18.55 -18.03 -4.52
N ASN A 45 -17.78 -18.29 -3.46
CA ASN A 45 -16.37 -17.90 -3.35
C ASN A 45 -15.52 -18.50 -4.48
N ALA A 46 -15.67 -19.80 -4.76
CA ALA A 46 -14.91 -20.45 -5.83
C ALA A 46 -15.29 -19.93 -7.22
N ALA A 47 -16.59 -19.86 -7.53
CA ALA A 47 -17.08 -19.41 -8.83
C ALA A 47 -16.78 -17.91 -9.06
N GLY A 48 -16.96 -17.08 -8.04
CA GLY A 48 -16.65 -15.65 -8.09
C GLY A 48 -15.16 -15.40 -8.27
N TYR A 49 -14.30 -16.18 -7.58
CA TYR A 49 -12.86 -16.07 -7.74
C TYR A 49 -12.39 -16.42 -9.17
N ILE A 50 -12.91 -17.50 -9.75
CA ILE A 50 -12.66 -17.85 -11.16
C ILE A 50 -13.17 -16.73 -12.09
N SER A 51 -14.31 -16.11 -11.79
CA SER A 51 -14.84 -15.02 -12.61
C SER A 51 -13.98 -13.76 -12.57
N ILE A 52 -13.34 -13.45 -11.46
CA ILE A 52 -12.46 -12.27 -11.36
C ILE A 52 -11.07 -12.54 -11.96
N LEU A 53 -10.54 -13.76 -11.88
CA LEU A 53 -9.34 -14.14 -12.63
C LEU A 53 -9.55 -13.96 -14.14
N LYS A 54 -10.65 -14.47 -14.68
CA LYS A 54 -11.03 -14.24 -16.09
C LYS A 54 -11.25 -12.78 -16.45
N TYR A 55 -11.59 -11.95 -15.47
CA TYR A 55 -11.72 -10.50 -15.66
C TYR A 55 -10.35 -9.83 -15.76
N VAL A 56 -9.39 -10.25 -14.94
CA VAL A 56 -7.99 -9.81 -15.02
C VAL A 56 -7.38 -10.14 -16.40
N GLU A 57 -7.59 -11.37 -16.89
CA GLU A 57 -7.16 -11.83 -18.23
C GLU A 57 -7.76 -11.02 -19.39
N THR A 58 -8.74 -10.13 -19.13
CA THR A 58 -9.27 -9.26 -20.19
C THR A 58 -8.44 -8.02 -20.40
N PHE A 59 -7.61 -7.58 -19.46
CA PHE A 59 -6.85 -6.34 -19.63
C PHE A 59 -5.79 -6.51 -20.71
N ASP A 60 -5.55 -5.45 -21.46
CA ASP A 60 -4.55 -5.44 -22.53
C ASP A 60 -3.25 -4.88 -21.97
N LYS A 61 -2.13 -5.40 -22.47
CA LYS A 61 -0.82 -4.88 -22.11
C LYS A 61 -0.64 -3.40 -22.42
N VAL A 62 0.21 -2.73 -21.66
CA VAL A 62 0.52 -1.32 -21.86
C VAL A 62 1.32 -1.11 -23.14
N VAL A 63 0.87 -0.17 -23.97
CA VAL A 63 1.55 0.18 -25.23
C VAL A 63 2.49 1.36 -25.02
N TYR A 64 3.78 1.05 -24.92
CA TYR A 64 4.88 2.02 -24.86
C TYR A 64 5.29 2.51 -26.26
N ALA A 65 5.80 3.74 -26.35
CA ALA A 65 6.31 4.29 -27.61
C ALA A 65 7.67 3.70 -28.00
N ASN A 66 8.48 3.38 -27.00
CA ASN A 66 9.77 2.69 -27.12
C ASN A 66 9.67 1.32 -26.44
N PRO A 67 10.60 0.37 -26.72
CA PRO A 67 10.72 -0.84 -25.91
C PRO A 67 10.83 -0.48 -24.43
N GLN A 68 10.12 -1.23 -23.59
CA GLN A 68 10.18 -1.04 -22.14
C GLN A 68 11.61 -1.26 -21.63
N LEU A 69 12.01 -0.47 -20.64
CA LEU A 69 13.30 -0.65 -19.98
C LEU A 69 13.29 -1.96 -19.20
N VAL A 70 14.28 -2.80 -19.47
CA VAL A 70 14.45 -4.08 -18.77
C VAL A 70 15.44 -3.87 -17.63
N PRO A 71 15.07 -4.15 -16.37
CA PRO A 71 15.98 -4.05 -15.25
C PRO A 71 17.03 -5.16 -15.29
N THR A 72 18.18 -4.90 -14.67
CA THR A 72 19.26 -5.88 -14.48
C THR A 72 19.44 -6.15 -13.00
N LEU A 73 19.50 -7.42 -12.60
CA LEU A 73 19.93 -7.80 -11.26
C LEU A 73 21.46 -7.70 -11.21
N GLU A 74 21.99 -6.81 -10.36
CA GLU A 74 23.43 -6.58 -10.23
C GLU A 74 24.10 -7.54 -9.22
N ASP A 75 25.43 -7.56 -9.21
CA ASP A 75 26.24 -8.45 -8.36
C ASP A 75 26.03 -8.20 -6.85
N ASP A 76 25.55 -7.02 -6.47
CA ASP A 76 25.17 -6.68 -5.09
C ASP A 76 23.79 -7.20 -4.69
N GLY A 77 23.10 -7.91 -5.60
CA GLY A 77 21.80 -8.52 -5.37
C GLY A 77 20.63 -7.57 -5.54
N PHE A 78 20.82 -6.35 -6.07
CA PHE A 78 19.75 -5.37 -6.26
C PHE A 78 19.51 -5.05 -7.73
N TYR A 79 18.25 -4.74 -8.06
CA TYR A 79 17.88 -4.36 -9.42
C TYR A 79 18.37 -2.96 -9.79
N SER A 80 18.67 -2.77 -11.07
CA SER A 80 18.93 -1.46 -11.65
C SER A 80 18.26 -1.28 -13.01
N PHE A 81 17.89 -0.03 -13.29
CA PHE A 81 17.49 0.44 -14.61
C PHE A 81 18.57 1.37 -15.15
N THR A 82 18.88 1.27 -16.44
CA THR A 82 19.77 2.23 -17.10
C THR A 82 18.96 3.18 -17.98
N LYS A 83 18.92 4.47 -17.62
CA LYS A 83 18.18 5.51 -18.34
C LYS A 83 18.83 6.89 -18.14
N ASP A 84 19.12 7.60 -19.24
CA ASP A 84 19.62 8.98 -19.20
C ASP A 84 18.50 10.04 -19.23
N GLU A 85 17.32 9.66 -19.72
CA GLU A 85 16.10 10.47 -19.82
C GLU A 85 15.17 10.27 -18.61
N GLU A 86 14.01 10.95 -18.60
CA GLU A 86 13.06 10.90 -17.48
C GLU A 86 12.64 9.46 -17.14
N PHE A 87 12.88 9.03 -15.90
CA PHE A 87 12.37 7.78 -15.35
C PHE A 87 11.07 8.05 -14.59
N LYS A 88 10.01 7.34 -14.93
CA LYS A 88 8.67 7.53 -14.35
C LYS A 88 8.31 6.38 -13.41
N VAL A 89 8.04 6.72 -12.15
CA VAL A 89 7.48 5.80 -11.16
C VAL A 89 6.01 6.15 -10.94
N LEU A 90 5.15 5.14 -10.87
CA LEU A 90 3.78 5.28 -10.42
C LEU A 90 3.64 4.62 -9.05
N GLN A 91 3.32 5.42 -8.03
CA GLN A 91 3.00 4.89 -6.72
C GLN A 91 1.49 4.67 -6.61
N LEU A 92 1.12 3.48 -6.09
CA LEU A 92 -0.25 3.05 -5.84
C LEU A 92 -0.34 2.48 -4.43
N THR A 93 -1.47 2.66 -3.76
CA THR A 93 -1.61 2.20 -2.37
C THR A 93 -3.05 1.84 -2.05
N ASP A 94 -3.24 1.04 -0.99
CA ASP A 94 -4.55 0.82 -0.38
C ASP A 94 -5.57 0.35 -1.42
N ILE A 95 -5.20 -0.71 -2.15
CA ILE A 95 -6.06 -1.30 -3.19
C ILE A 95 -7.19 -2.10 -2.51
N HIS A 96 -6.86 -2.72 -1.38
CA HIS A 96 -7.75 -3.50 -0.52
C HIS A 96 -8.57 -4.56 -1.28
N LEU A 97 -7.90 -5.39 -2.06
CA LEU A 97 -8.53 -6.53 -2.75
C LEU A 97 -8.94 -7.59 -1.74
N GLY A 98 -10.25 -7.83 -1.61
CA GLY A 98 -10.76 -8.85 -0.69
C GLY A 98 -10.74 -10.26 -1.29
N ALA A 99 -10.90 -10.39 -2.60
CA ALA A 99 -10.98 -11.64 -3.36
C ALA A 99 -11.97 -12.69 -2.78
N GLY A 100 -13.07 -12.21 -2.20
CA GLY A 100 -14.11 -13.04 -1.60
C GLY A 100 -15.53 -12.64 -1.99
N ALA A 101 -16.49 -13.45 -1.53
CA ALA A 101 -17.90 -13.41 -1.91
C ALA A 101 -18.57 -12.05 -1.68
N PHE A 102 -18.01 -11.24 -0.79
CA PHE A 102 -18.55 -9.93 -0.42
C PHE A 102 -17.79 -8.76 -1.07
N SER A 103 -16.66 -9.03 -1.74
CA SER A 103 -15.79 -8.01 -2.34
C SER A 103 -15.69 -8.06 -3.87
N PHE A 104 -16.02 -9.15 -4.56
CA PHE A 104 -15.73 -9.29 -6.01
C PHE A 104 -16.13 -8.10 -6.90
N SER A 105 -17.28 -7.46 -6.64
CA SER A 105 -17.68 -6.28 -7.41
C SER A 105 -16.82 -5.04 -7.14
N LYS A 106 -16.28 -4.90 -5.93
CA LYS A 106 -15.37 -3.82 -5.52
C LYS A 106 -13.97 -4.10 -6.05
N ASP A 107 -13.51 -5.34 -5.93
CA ASP A 107 -12.22 -5.80 -6.48
C ASP A 107 -12.13 -5.51 -7.99
N LYS A 108 -13.19 -5.78 -8.77
CA LYS A 108 -13.22 -5.43 -10.21
C LYS A 108 -13.05 -3.93 -10.49
N LYS A 109 -13.59 -3.06 -9.63
CA LYS A 109 -13.46 -1.60 -9.78
C LYS A 109 -12.04 -1.14 -9.43
N ALA A 110 -11.47 -1.66 -8.36
CA ALA A 110 -10.08 -1.42 -7.97
C ALA A 110 -9.11 -1.82 -9.10
N LEU A 111 -9.24 -3.05 -9.61
CA LEU A 111 -8.41 -3.54 -10.72
C LEU A 111 -8.59 -2.69 -12.00
N ASN A 112 -9.81 -2.25 -12.30
CA ASN A 112 -10.07 -1.36 -13.44
C ASN A 112 -9.42 0.01 -13.28
N ALA A 113 -9.42 0.56 -12.06
CA ALA A 113 -8.77 1.83 -11.75
C ALA A 113 -7.25 1.73 -11.88
N VAL A 114 -6.65 0.68 -11.28
CA VAL A 114 -5.22 0.37 -11.40
C VAL A 114 -4.81 0.26 -12.87
N ALA A 115 -5.51 -0.57 -13.65
CA ALA A 115 -5.20 -0.79 -15.05
C ALA A 115 -5.31 0.50 -15.88
N ALA A 116 -6.33 1.31 -15.65
CA ALA A 116 -6.53 2.57 -16.37
C ALA A 116 -5.42 3.59 -16.09
N MET A 117 -5.03 3.75 -14.82
CA MET A 117 -3.96 4.68 -14.44
C MET A 117 -2.61 4.22 -14.99
N ILE A 118 -2.28 2.93 -14.87
CA ILE A 118 -1.05 2.36 -15.44
C ILE A 118 -1.02 2.49 -16.96
N THR A 119 -2.13 2.20 -17.64
CA THR A 119 -2.22 2.27 -19.11
C THR A 119 -2.03 3.69 -19.63
N TYR A 120 -2.58 4.69 -18.93
CA TYR A 120 -2.44 6.09 -19.30
C TYR A 120 -1.05 6.64 -18.96
N GLU A 121 -0.59 6.42 -17.72
CA GLU A 121 0.67 7.01 -17.25
C GLU A 121 1.90 6.34 -17.86
N LYS A 122 1.82 5.06 -18.23
CA LYS A 122 2.91 4.29 -18.85
C LYS A 122 4.21 4.41 -18.04
N PRO A 123 4.21 4.02 -16.75
CA PRO A 123 5.40 4.13 -15.92
C PRO A 123 6.49 3.15 -16.36
N ASP A 124 7.74 3.46 -16.03
CA ASP A 124 8.85 2.51 -16.11
C ASP A 124 8.80 1.51 -14.95
N LEU A 125 8.26 1.93 -13.80
CA LEU A 125 8.11 1.11 -12.60
C LEU A 125 6.84 1.50 -11.83
N VAL A 126 6.08 0.49 -11.36
CA VAL A 126 5.00 0.66 -10.39
C VAL A 126 5.51 0.25 -8.99
N ILE A 127 5.25 1.06 -7.98
CA ILE A 127 5.54 0.70 -6.58
C ILE A 127 4.24 0.72 -5.79
N PHE A 128 3.85 -0.43 -5.25
CA PHE A 128 2.73 -0.54 -4.32
C PHE A 128 3.21 -0.28 -2.88
N THR A 129 2.67 0.71 -2.20
CA THR A 129 3.05 1.03 -0.81
C THR A 129 2.11 0.38 0.22
N GLY A 130 1.88 -0.92 0.07
CA GLY A 130 1.11 -1.73 1.01
C GLY A 130 -0.40 -1.71 0.83
N ASP A 131 -1.04 -2.59 1.60
CA ASP A 131 -2.48 -2.77 1.68
C ASP A 131 -3.13 -3.04 0.33
N VAL A 132 -2.43 -3.86 -0.45
CA VAL A 132 -2.95 -4.35 -1.72
C VAL A 132 -4.06 -5.37 -1.47
N VAL A 133 -4.00 -6.11 -0.37
CA VAL A 133 -4.96 -7.13 0.02
C VAL A 133 -5.71 -6.74 1.30
N TYR A 134 -7.00 -7.05 1.36
CA TYR A 134 -7.84 -6.81 2.54
C TYR A 134 -8.66 -8.06 2.90
N PRO A 135 -8.03 -9.08 3.50
CA PRO A 135 -8.60 -10.41 3.71
C PRO A 135 -9.48 -10.46 4.98
N VAL A 136 -10.34 -9.46 5.18
CA VAL A 136 -11.10 -9.28 6.43
C VAL A 136 -12.47 -9.97 6.31
N PRO A 137 -12.73 -11.11 6.98
CA PRO A 137 -13.87 -11.97 6.65
C PRO A 137 -15.26 -11.31 6.70
N PRO A 138 -15.58 -10.40 7.64
CA PRO A 138 -16.86 -9.71 7.62
C PRO A 138 -17.07 -8.79 6.39
N GLN A 139 -16.00 -8.24 5.82
CA GLN A 139 -16.03 -7.32 4.67
C GLN A 139 -15.79 -8.05 3.34
N ALA A 140 -14.80 -8.94 3.30
CA ALA A 140 -14.37 -9.66 2.10
C ALA A 140 -15.09 -11.01 1.92
N GLY A 141 -15.49 -11.67 3.00
CA GLY A 141 -16.06 -13.02 2.96
C GLY A 141 -15.00 -14.14 2.86
N THR A 142 -13.73 -13.80 3.11
CA THR A 142 -12.60 -14.73 3.15
C THR A 142 -11.46 -14.15 4.00
N GLY A 143 -10.57 -15.02 4.48
CA GLY A 143 -9.26 -14.68 5.07
C GLY A 143 -8.08 -15.16 4.20
N ASP A 144 -8.35 -15.52 2.94
CA ASP A 144 -7.36 -16.05 2.01
C ASP A 144 -6.68 -14.90 1.26
N ASN A 145 -5.65 -14.32 1.87
CA ASN A 145 -4.90 -13.18 1.35
C ASN A 145 -4.13 -13.49 0.06
N LEU A 146 -3.69 -14.75 -0.13
CA LEU A 146 -3.02 -15.17 -1.36
C LEU A 146 -3.88 -14.94 -2.61
N LYS A 147 -5.21 -15.01 -2.48
CA LYS A 147 -6.11 -14.74 -3.61
C LYS A 147 -6.04 -13.30 -4.10
N GLY A 148 -6.00 -12.33 -3.17
CA GLY A 148 -5.84 -10.91 -3.52
C GLY A 148 -4.48 -10.64 -4.13
N ALA A 149 -3.42 -11.19 -3.52
CA ALA A 149 -2.05 -11.13 -4.04
C ALA A 149 -1.93 -11.71 -5.46
N THR A 150 -2.64 -12.81 -5.73
CA THR A 150 -2.70 -13.40 -7.08
C THR A 150 -3.40 -12.49 -8.08
N LEU A 151 -4.47 -11.79 -7.69
CA LEU A 151 -5.18 -10.90 -8.61
C LEU A 151 -4.34 -9.71 -9.04
N ILE A 152 -3.60 -9.08 -8.11
CA ILE A 152 -2.74 -7.96 -8.47
C ILE A 152 -1.54 -8.44 -9.29
N ALA A 153 -0.90 -9.56 -8.91
CA ALA A 153 0.25 -10.09 -9.64
C ALA A 153 -0.14 -10.44 -11.08
N ASN A 154 -1.24 -11.17 -11.26
CA ASN A 154 -1.76 -11.47 -12.60
C ASN A 154 -2.10 -10.21 -13.39
N LEU A 155 -2.70 -9.19 -12.75
CA LEU A 155 -2.99 -7.94 -13.46
C LEU A 155 -1.70 -7.27 -13.96
N MET A 156 -0.66 -7.20 -13.14
CA MET A 156 0.60 -6.60 -13.53
C MET A 156 1.31 -7.38 -14.64
N GLU A 157 1.23 -8.71 -14.61
CA GLU A 157 1.75 -9.56 -15.69
C GLU A 157 0.97 -9.39 -17.00
N GLU A 158 -0.37 -9.31 -16.96
CA GLU A 158 -1.19 -9.01 -18.16
C GLU A 158 -0.89 -7.61 -18.72
N LEU A 159 -0.60 -6.64 -17.84
CA LEU A 159 -0.23 -5.29 -18.24
C LEU A 159 1.20 -5.21 -18.82
N GLU A 160 2.04 -6.24 -18.59
CA GLU A 160 3.47 -6.26 -18.93
C GLU A 160 4.22 -5.03 -18.35
N VAL A 161 4.04 -4.73 -17.05
CA VAL A 161 4.65 -3.54 -16.39
C VAL A 161 5.45 -3.95 -15.16
N TYR A 162 6.73 -3.54 -15.11
CA TYR A 162 7.58 -3.78 -13.94
C TYR A 162 6.99 -3.19 -12.67
N TRP A 163 7.00 -3.98 -11.60
CA TRP A 163 6.36 -3.60 -10.35
C TRP A 163 7.05 -4.21 -9.14
N THR A 164 6.93 -3.53 -8.00
CA THR A 164 7.29 -4.07 -6.69
C THR A 164 6.29 -3.61 -5.65
N ILE A 165 6.38 -4.16 -4.44
CA ILE A 165 5.43 -3.92 -3.35
C ILE A 165 6.17 -3.85 -2.01
N THR A 166 5.74 -2.94 -1.14
CA THR A 166 5.97 -3.02 0.32
C THR A 166 4.72 -3.56 0.98
N PHE A 167 4.88 -4.27 2.11
CA PHE A 167 3.71 -4.75 2.83
C PHE A 167 3.03 -3.62 3.62
N GLY A 168 1.70 -3.68 3.65
CA GLY A 168 0.89 -2.99 4.64
C GLY A 168 0.41 -3.91 5.75
N ASN A 169 -0.28 -3.34 6.73
CA ASN A 169 -0.77 -4.08 7.89
C ASN A 169 -1.89 -5.06 7.51
N HIS A 170 -2.69 -4.77 6.48
CA HIS A 170 -3.79 -5.64 6.05
C HIS A 170 -3.36 -6.79 5.14
N ASP A 171 -2.21 -6.67 4.46
CA ASP A 171 -1.74 -7.71 3.53
C ASP A 171 -1.53 -9.07 4.22
N THR A 172 -1.18 -9.04 5.51
CA THR A 172 -0.76 -10.20 6.30
C THR A 172 -1.35 -10.18 7.70
N GLU A 173 -2.65 -9.87 7.79
CA GLU A 173 -3.41 -9.87 9.06
C GLU A 173 -3.15 -11.12 9.89
N SER A 174 -3.18 -10.99 11.22
CA SER A 174 -2.94 -12.12 12.15
C SER A 174 -3.88 -13.32 11.96
N TYR A 175 -5.05 -13.10 11.37
CA TYR A 175 -6.06 -14.11 11.04
C TYR A 175 -6.08 -14.49 9.54
N SER A 176 -5.14 -13.96 8.75
CA SER A 176 -4.92 -14.36 7.37
C SER A 176 -4.48 -15.82 7.29
N LYS A 177 -4.81 -16.45 6.17
CA LYS A 177 -4.43 -17.84 5.91
C LYS A 177 -2.93 -18.01 5.68
N TYR A 178 -2.27 -17.00 5.09
CA TYR A 178 -0.83 -16.99 4.84
C TYR A 178 -0.18 -15.83 5.59
N ASN A 179 0.97 -16.09 6.20
CA ASN A 179 1.74 -15.06 6.90
C ASN A 179 2.58 -14.22 5.91
N ARG A 180 3.27 -13.21 6.43
CA ARG A 180 4.08 -12.29 5.61
C ARG A 180 5.21 -12.96 4.86
N GLU A 181 5.89 -13.93 5.49
CA GLU A 181 6.91 -14.74 4.83
C GLU A 181 6.36 -15.55 3.66
N GLN A 182 5.21 -16.21 3.82
CA GLN A 182 4.60 -17.01 2.76
C GLN A 182 4.09 -16.16 1.59
N ILE A 183 3.64 -14.94 1.85
CA ILE A 183 3.28 -13.99 0.79
C ILE A 183 4.53 -13.42 0.11
N SER A 184 5.62 -13.19 0.85
CA SER A 184 6.88 -12.74 0.26
C SER A 184 7.49 -13.81 -0.66
N GLU A 185 7.46 -15.08 -0.25
CA GLU A 185 7.81 -16.24 -1.10
C GLU A 185 6.93 -16.34 -2.35
N PHE A 186 5.66 -15.95 -2.26
CA PHE A 186 4.78 -15.93 -3.41
C PHE A 186 5.23 -14.87 -4.42
N TYR A 187 5.54 -13.65 -3.98
CA TYR A 187 5.95 -12.57 -4.88
C TYR A 187 7.34 -12.79 -5.52
N GLU A 188 8.22 -13.59 -4.91
CA GLU A 188 9.55 -13.93 -5.47
C GLU A 188 9.55 -15.06 -6.51
N LYS A 189 8.39 -15.61 -6.87
CA LYS A 189 8.36 -16.70 -7.84
C LYS A 189 8.82 -16.24 -9.22
N GLU A 190 9.69 -17.05 -9.83
CA GLU A 190 10.21 -16.87 -11.20
C GLU A 190 9.12 -16.83 -12.30
N GLU A 191 7.87 -17.21 -11.99
CA GLU A 191 6.76 -17.13 -12.95
C GLU A 191 6.28 -15.69 -13.22
N PHE A 192 6.63 -14.74 -12.33
CA PHE A 192 6.33 -13.33 -12.50
C PHE A 192 7.50 -12.62 -13.19
N ASN A 193 7.35 -12.32 -14.49
CA ASN A 193 8.41 -11.75 -15.30
C ASN A 193 8.64 -10.26 -15.03
N TYR A 194 7.62 -9.59 -14.46
CA TYR A 194 7.63 -8.16 -14.20
C TYR A 194 7.66 -7.81 -12.70
N CYS A 195 7.57 -8.80 -11.81
CA CYS A 195 7.70 -8.56 -10.38
C CYS A 195 9.17 -8.44 -9.96
N LEU A 196 9.53 -7.30 -9.39
CA LEU A 196 10.86 -6.98 -8.85
C LEU A 196 10.91 -7.06 -7.33
N PHE A 197 9.92 -7.70 -6.71
CA PHE A 197 9.90 -7.89 -5.27
C PHE A 197 11.10 -8.73 -4.83
N GLN A 198 11.74 -8.32 -3.74
CA GLN A 198 12.83 -9.05 -3.11
C GLN A 198 12.53 -9.11 -1.62
N ARG A 199 12.64 -10.29 -0.98
CA ARG A 199 12.45 -10.43 0.47
C ARG A 199 13.36 -9.50 1.27
N GLY A 200 14.54 -9.21 0.74
CA GLY A 200 15.57 -8.43 1.41
C GLY A 200 16.55 -9.31 2.18
N PRO A 201 17.56 -8.70 2.84
CA PRO A 201 18.56 -9.43 3.61
C PRO A 201 17.93 -10.20 4.79
N GLU A 202 18.45 -11.39 5.10
CA GLU A 202 17.93 -12.24 6.19
C GLU A 202 18.13 -11.64 7.59
N ASP A 203 19.08 -10.71 7.75
CA ASP A 203 19.42 -10.03 9.00
C ASP A 203 18.75 -8.66 9.18
N VAL A 204 17.86 -8.29 8.26
CA VAL A 204 17.07 -7.05 8.30
C VAL A 204 15.60 -7.39 8.53
N ASP A 205 14.99 -6.76 9.53
CA ASP A 205 13.65 -7.11 9.97
C ASP A 205 12.59 -6.79 8.91
N GLY A 206 11.60 -7.69 8.76
CA GLY A 206 10.52 -7.56 7.78
C GLY A 206 10.85 -8.16 6.40
N TYR A 207 9.97 -7.92 5.43
CA TYR A 207 10.09 -8.43 4.07
C TYR A 207 9.81 -7.34 3.03
N GLY A 208 10.57 -7.31 1.95
CA GLY A 208 10.45 -6.25 0.94
C GLY A 208 11.42 -5.09 1.15
N ASN A 209 12.36 -5.23 2.10
CA ASN A 209 13.48 -4.31 2.27
C ASN A 209 14.41 -4.44 1.05
N SER A 210 14.29 -3.52 0.09
CA SER A 210 15.01 -3.59 -1.19
C SER A 210 15.42 -2.21 -1.69
N LEU A 211 16.29 -2.23 -2.68
CA LEU A 211 16.89 -1.09 -3.34
C LEU A 211 16.78 -1.29 -4.85
N ILE A 212 16.28 -0.28 -5.55
CA ILE A 212 16.31 -0.22 -7.03
C ILE A 212 17.11 1.00 -7.45
N LYS A 213 18.17 0.78 -8.25
CA LYS A 213 19.06 1.82 -8.73
C LYS A 213 18.60 2.36 -10.09
N ILE A 214 18.65 3.67 -10.28
CA ILE A 214 18.54 4.28 -11.61
C ILE A 214 19.93 4.78 -11.99
N ARG A 215 20.49 4.15 -13.02
CA ARG A 215 21.83 4.43 -13.55
C ARG A 215 21.74 5.19 -14.85
N ARG A 216 22.76 6.00 -15.08
CA ARG A 216 23.06 6.62 -16.36
C ARG A 216 23.88 5.69 -17.23
N THR A 217 23.93 5.95 -18.54
CA THR A 217 24.73 5.11 -19.45
C THR A 217 26.24 5.21 -19.19
N ASN A 218 26.70 6.26 -18.49
CA ASN A 218 28.07 6.42 -18.03
C ASN A 218 28.38 5.67 -16.71
N GLY A 219 27.42 4.95 -16.13
CA GLY A 219 27.57 4.15 -14.92
C GLY A 219 27.17 4.88 -13.61
N LEU A 220 27.07 6.21 -13.61
CA LEU A 220 26.66 6.96 -12.41
C LEU A 220 25.24 6.58 -11.98
N ILE A 221 25.05 6.39 -10.69
CA ILE A 221 23.74 6.23 -10.07
C ILE A 221 23.15 7.63 -9.90
N SER A 222 22.07 7.93 -10.62
CA SER A 222 21.38 9.21 -10.50
C SER A 222 20.34 9.18 -9.38
N GLN A 223 19.75 8.01 -9.11
CA GLN A 223 18.74 7.85 -8.06
C GLN A 223 18.74 6.45 -7.47
N ALA A 224 18.35 6.34 -6.20
CA ALA A 224 17.99 5.10 -5.54
C ALA A 224 16.54 5.12 -5.05
N LEU A 225 15.81 4.02 -5.24
CA LEU A 225 14.45 3.83 -4.74
C LEU A 225 14.51 2.74 -3.66
N PHE A 226 14.28 3.13 -2.41
CA PHE A 226 14.22 2.22 -1.28
C PHE A 226 12.80 1.77 -1.03
N THR A 227 12.59 0.47 -0.92
CA THR A 227 11.38 -0.12 -0.35
C THR A 227 11.70 -0.62 1.05
N ILE A 228 10.87 -0.27 2.04
CA ILE A 228 11.07 -0.66 3.43
C ILE A 228 9.80 -1.34 3.95
N ASP A 229 9.95 -2.43 4.70
CA ASP A 229 8.85 -2.99 5.46
C ASP A 229 8.64 -2.16 6.74
N SER A 230 7.61 -1.31 6.77
CA SER A 230 7.23 -0.55 7.97
C SER A 230 6.46 -1.40 8.99
N GLN A 231 6.61 -2.72 8.94
CA GLN A 231 5.98 -3.69 9.84
C GLN A 231 4.45 -3.70 9.73
N ALA A 232 3.74 -4.06 10.80
CA ALA A 232 2.28 -4.10 10.84
C ALA A 232 1.76 -3.58 12.18
N TYR A 233 1.65 -4.44 13.18
CA TYR A 233 1.10 -4.11 14.49
C TYR A 233 2.10 -4.46 15.58
N VAL A 234 2.09 -3.69 16.67
CA VAL A 234 2.96 -3.97 17.82
C VAL A 234 2.71 -5.40 18.37
N PRO A 235 3.75 -6.07 18.90
CA PRO A 235 3.59 -7.37 19.53
C PRO A 235 2.52 -7.37 20.63
N GLY A 236 1.53 -8.25 20.49
CA GLY A 236 0.43 -8.38 21.45
C GLY A 236 -0.83 -7.57 21.13
N SER A 237 -0.84 -6.81 20.02
CA SER A 237 -2.07 -6.23 19.48
C SER A 237 -3.12 -7.34 19.24
N PHE A 238 -4.32 -7.15 19.78
CA PHE A 238 -5.41 -8.11 19.63
C PHE A 238 -6.14 -7.88 18.30
N LEU A 239 -5.74 -8.62 17.26
CA LEU A 239 -6.34 -8.58 15.92
C LEU A 239 -6.31 -7.17 15.26
N GLY A 240 -5.33 -6.32 15.62
CA GLY A 240 -5.24 -4.95 15.09
C GLY A 240 -6.32 -3.99 15.59
N LEU A 241 -7.16 -4.40 16.56
CA LEU A 241 -8.32 -3.61 17.01
C LEU A 241 -7.98 -2.40 17.88
N ASP A 242 -6.75 -2.35 18.39
CA ASP A 242 -6.22 -1.25 19.20
C ASP A 242 -5.47 -0.19 18.38
N TRP A 243 -5.30 -0.43 17.07
CA TRP A 243 -4.75 0.52 16.09
C TRP A 243 -3.34 0.97 16.49
N LYS A 244 -2.59 0.00 16.99
CA LYS A 244 -1.24 0.15 17.49
C LYS A 244 -0.24 -0.42 16.51
N TYR A 245 0.46 0.48 15.84
CA TYR A 245 1.35 0.14 14.74
C TYR A 245 2.79 0.05 15.21
N ASP A 246 3.52 -0.89 14.63
CA ASP A 246 4.94 -1.06 14.93
C ASP A 246 5.78 -0.07 14.10
N ASN A 247 7.03 0.12 14.48
CA ASN A 247 7.92 1.09 13.83
C ASN A 247 8.89 0.40 12.87
N ILE A 248 9.59 1.19 12.06
CA ILE A 248 10.79 0.71 11.38
C ILE A 248 11.86 0.42 12.42
N HIS A 249 12.49 -0.75 12.36
CA HIS A 249 13.45 -1.19 13.37
C HIS A 249 14.86 -0.65 13.10
N GLN A 250 15.69 -0.63 14.15
CA GLN A 250 17.06 -0.10 14.06
C GLN A 250 17.93 -0.81 13.01
N ASN A 251 17.81 -2.14 12.85
CA ASN A 251 18.59 -2.84 11.81
C ASN A 251 18.18 -2.44 10.38
N GLN A 252 16.94 -2.00 10.17
CA GLN A 252 16.50 -1.43 8.89
C GLN A 252 17.10 -0.04 8.67
N VAL A 253 17.23 0.77 9.73
CA VAL A 253 17.91 2.08 9.69
C VAL A 253 19.40 1.91 9.37
N GLU A 254 20.07 0.99 10.05
CA GLU A 254 21.49 0.66 9.82
C GLU A 254 21.71 0.13 8.40
N TRP A 255 20.82 -0.73 7.90
CA TRP A 255 20.86 -1.22 6.53
C TRP A 255 20.70 -0.10 5.50
N TYR A 256 19.72 0.80 5.69
CA TYR A 256 19.54 1.97 4.82
C TYR A 256 20.80 2.83 4.78
N GLU A 257 21.38 3.16 5.94
CA GLU A 257 22.61 3.92 6.03
C GLU A 257 23.76 3.24 5.28
N GLU A 258 23.97 1.94 5.52
CA GLU A 258 25.02 1.16 4.85
C GLU A 258 24.86 1.19 3.32
N ARG A 259 23.64 0.98 2.83
CA ARG A 259 23.35 1.01 1.38
C ARG A 259 23.60 2.38 0.78
N VAL A 260 23.17 3.47 1.42
CA VAL A 260 23.44 4.83 0.91
C VAL A 260 24.94 5.12 0.87
N LEU A 261 25.69 4.74 1.92
CA LEU A 261 27.14 4.93 1.95
C LEU A 261 27.86 4.11 0.86
N ALA A 262 27.39 2.90 0.57
CA ALA A 262 27.91 2.09 -0.53
C ALA A 262 27.69 2.77 -1.90
N LEU A 263 26.47 3.27 -2.16
CA LEU A 263 26.13 3.99 -3.40
C LEU A 263 26.98 5.26 -3.56
N ASN A 264 27.16 6.03 -2.48
CA ASN A 264 27.99 7.24 -2.49
C ASN A 264 29.46 6.92 -2.78
N SER A 265 29.99 5.83 -2.21
CA SER A 265 31.36 5.36 -2.44
C SER A 265 31.58 4.96 -3.90
N GLU A 266 30.62 4.23 -4.48
CA GLU A 266 30.65 3.83 -5.90
C GLU A 266 30.66 5.06 -6.81
N ASN A 267 29.70 5.97 -6.64
CA ASN A 267 29.61 7.18 -7.45
C ASN A 267 30.83 8.08 -7.29
N THR A 268 31.31 8.30 -6.06
CA THR A 268 32.50 9.14 -5.82
C THR A 268 33.73 8.60 -6.54
N SER A 269 33.89 7.27 -6.56
CA SER A 269 34.97 6.61 -7.30
C SER A 269 34.87 6.87 -8.80
N LEU A 270 33.69 6.76 -9.39
CA LEU A 270 33.44 7.05 -10.80
C LEU A 270 33.65 8.53 -11.14
N VAL A 271 33.07 9.43 -10.37
CA VAL A 271 33.17 10.89 -10.54
C VAL A 271 34.63 11.34 -10.59
N SER A 272 35.51 10.76 -9.77
CA SER A 272 36.95 11.08 -9.77
C SER A 272 37.68 10.80 -11.09
N THR A 273 37.08 9.98 -11.96
CA THR A 273 37.62 9.60 -13.28
C THR A 273 36.94 10.31 -14.45
N MET A 274 35.89 11.09 -14.20
CA MET A 274 35.05 11.70 -15.22
C MET A 274 35.24 13.21 -15.31
N VAL A 275 34.93 13.79 -16.48
CA VAL A 275 34.79 15.25 -16.64
C VAL A 275 33.30 15.59 -16.63
N LEU A 276 32.82 16.07 -15.48
CA LEU A 276 31.42 16.47 -15.27
C LEU A 276 31.35 17.97 -14.96
N SER A 277 30.25 18.61 -15.34
CA SER A 277 30.03 20.04 -15.02
C SER A 277 29.75 20.27 -13.52
N ASN A 278 29.00 19.36 -12.89
CA ASN A 278 28.59 19.43 -11.49
C ASN A 278 28.84 18.06 -10.81
N PRO A 279 30.10 17.68 -10.53
CA PRO A 279 30.42 16.39 -9.92
C PRO A 279 29.74 16.17 -8.55
N GLU A 280 29.51 17.23 -7.79
CA GLU A 280 28.86 17.24 -6.48
C GLU A 280 27.39 16.76 -6.52
N ASP A 281 26.71 16.89 -7.66
CA ASP A 281 25.31 16.45 -7.82
C ASP A 281 25.16 14.92 -7.70
N PHE A 282 26.28 14.19 -7.78
CA PHE A 282 26.35 12.73 -7.81
C PHE A 282 27.15 12.13 -6.64
N THR A 283 27.85 12.91 -5.81
CA THR A 283 28.63 12.37 -4.68
C THR A 283 27.77 11.86 -3.54
N THR A 284 26.64 12.54 -3.29
CA THR A 284 25.56 12.03 -2.44
C THR A 284 24.43 11.59 -3.37
N VAL A 285 24.30 10.28 -3.58
CA VAL A 285 23.23 9.71 -4.40
C VAL A 285 21.90 10.12 -3.80
N LYS A 286 21.07 10.77 -4.61
CA LYS A 286 19.70 11.15 -4.22
C LYS A 286 18.85 9.89 -4.13
N SER A 287 17.92 9.83 -3.18
CA SER A 287 17.02 8.69 -3.04
C SER A 287 15.57 9.08 -2.71
N LEU A 288 14.67 8.13 -2.95
CA LEU A 288 13.26 8.14 -2.53
C LEU A 288 12.99 6.89 -1.72
N MET A 289 12.09 6.98 -0.73
CA MET A 289 11.74 5.86 0.15
C MET A 289 10.23 5.58 0.12
N PHE A 290 9.88 4.29 0.05
CA PHE A 290 8.51 3.79 -0.09
C PHE A 290 8.23 2.76 1.01
N PHE A 291 7.14 2.95 1.75
CA PHE A 291 6.69 2.05 2.83
C PHE A 291 5.23 2.33 3.16
N HIS A 292 4.59 1.59 4.07
CA HIS A 292 3.14 1.68 4.25
C HIS A 292 2.69 2.60 5.38
N ILE A 293 3.22 2.41 6.60
CA ILE A 293 2.79 3.12 7.81
C ILE A 293 3.62 4.40 7.94
N PRO A 294 3.01 5.59 8.03
CA PRO A 294 3.74 6.86 8.08
C PRO A 294 4.65 6.97 9.30
N LEU A 295 5.72 7.76 9.18
CA LEU A 295 6.54 8.11 10.34
C LEU A 295 5.87 9.22 11.17
N VAL A 296 6.28 9.32 12.44
CA VAL A 296 5.74 10.32 13.38
C VAL A 296 6.02 11.75 12.92
N GLU A 297 7.07 11.98 12.13
CA GLU A 297 7.41 13.31 11.62
C GLU A 297 6.37 13.86 10.66
N MET A 298 5.54 13.01 10.06
CA MET A 298 4.37 13.48 9.31
C MET A 298 3.38 14.19 10.22
N LEU A 299 3.13 13.64 11.40
CA LEU A 299 2.28 14.24 12.42
C LEU A 299 2.92 15.51 12.98
N ASP A 300 4.23 15.51 13.23
CA ASP A 300 4.95 16.71 13.70
C ASP A 300 4.88 17.84 12.67
N ALA A 301 5.15 17.55 11.41
CA ALA A 301 5.08 18.52 10.32
C ALA A 301 3.66 19.08 10.15
N TYR A 302 2.65 18.21 10.21
CA TYR A 302 1.25 18.62 10.11
C TYR A 302 0.83 19.47 11.32
N ASN A 303 1.22 19.12 12.53
CA ASN A 303 0.93 19.90 13.73
C ASN A 303 1.61 21.26 13.69
N GLU A 304 2.89 21.34 13.31
CA GLU A 304 3.59 22.62 13.14
C GLU A 304 2.91 23.49 12.07
N PHE A 305 2.51 22.91 10.94
CA PHE A 305 1.76 23.62 9.90
C PHE A 305 0.43 24.16 10.42
N LYS A 306 -0.35 23.31 11.11
CA LYS A 306 -1.66 23.63 11.70
C LYS A 306 -1.53 24.74 12.75
N ASP A 307 -0.58 24.60 13.68
CA ASP A 307 -0.32 25.55 14.76
C ASP A 307 0.18 26.90 14.22
N ASN A 308 0.82 26.91 13.05
CA ASN A 308 1.18 28.12 12.31
C ASN A 308 0.07 28.63 11.36
N ASN A 309 -1.20 28.32 11.65
CA ASN A 309 -2.36 28.73 10.84
C ASN A 309 -2.27 28.31 9.38
N PHE A 310 -1.75 27.10 9.14
CA PHE A 310 -1.58 26.52 7.81
C PHE A 310 -0.71 27.40 6.90
N GLN A 311 0.37 27.96 7.45
CA GLN A 311 1.40 28.68 6.72
C GLN A 311 2.74 27.95 6.84
N ASN A 312 3.55 28.05 5.78
CA ASN A 312 4.91 27.50 5.79
C ASN A 312 5.76 28.12 6.92
N THR A 313 6.65 27.32 7.47
CA THR A 313 7.65 27.72 8.47
C THR A 313 9.06 27.59 7.88
N THR A 314 10.09 27.70 8.73
CA THR A 314 11.48 27.38 8.33
C THR A 314 11.64 25.90 8.04
N ASP A 315 11.00 25.03 8.83
CA ASP A 315 11.18 23.58 8.76
C ASP A 315 10.08 22.90 7.93
N VAL A 316 8.91 23.54 7.78
CA VAL A 316 7.74 22.98 7.11
C VAL A 316 7.36 23.75 5.86
N LYS A 317 7.14 23.02 4.76
CA LYS A 317 6.61 23.57 3.51
C LYS A 317 5.48 22.70 2.96
N TYR A 318 4.29 23.29 2.86
CA TYR A 318 3.12 22.67 2.25
C TYR A 318 3.26 22.57 0.72
N TRP A 319 2.82 21.44 0.16
CA TRP A 319 2.76 21.23 -1.29
C TRP A 319 1.34 21.08 -1.80
N TYR A 320 0.58 20.10 -1.31
CA TYR A 320 -0.83 19.89 -1.67
C TYR A 320 -1.52 18.93 -0.69
N GLY A 321 -2.83 18.76 -0.88
CA GLY A 321 -3.63 17.75 -0.19
C GLY A 321 -3.97 18.10 1.25
N SER A 322 -4.49 17.11 1.97
CA SER A 322 -5.12 17.31 3.27
C SER A 322 -5.23 16.01 4.08
N ILE A 323 -5.44 16.18 5.39
CA ILE A 323 -5.78 15.13 6.33
C ILE A 323 -7.31 15.09 6.48
N HIS A 324 -7.91 13.93 6.32
CA HIS A 324 -9.36 13.72 6.39
C HIS A 324 -9.77 12.61 7.35
N GLU A 325 -8.82 11.79 7.80
CA GLU A 325 -9.04 10.89 8.91
C GLU A 325 -9.39 11.64 10.19
N LYS A 326 -10.11 10.95 11.08
CA LYS A 326 -10.49 11.52 12.37
C LYS A 326 -9.27 11.60 13.29
N ASP A 327 -9.26 12.63 14.13
CA ASP A 327 -8.22 12.91 15.12
C ASP A 327 -7.72 11.64 15.83
N PRO A 328 -6.40 11.35 15.86
CA PRO A 328 -5.27 12.25 15.49
C PRO A 328 -5.09 12.52 13.99
N GLY A 329 -5.79 11.78 13.13
CA GLY A 329 -5.81 11.97 11.67
C GLY A 329 -4.59 11.42 10.94
N ILE A 330 -3.50 11.10 11.64
CA ILE A 330 -2.29 10.44 11.12
C ILE A 330 -1.96 9.32 12.10
N TYR A 331 -1.89 8.08 11.62
CA TYR A 331 -1.62 6.91 12.46
C TYR A 331 -0.22 6.35 12.14
N SER A 332 0.79 6.86 12.85
CA SER A 332 2.18 6.40 12.77
C SER A 332 2.46 5.24 13.72
N GLY A 333 3.70 4.71 13.67
CA GLY A 333 4.21 3.76 14.66
C GLY A 333 4.12 4.33 16.10
N ASP A 334 3.81 3.46 17.06
CA ASP A 334 3.60 3.80 18.48
C ASP A 334 4.90 3.95 19.29
N GLY A 335 6.00 3.40 18.78
CA GLY A 335 7.33 3.41 19.39
C GLY A 335 8.22 4.56 18.88
N GLU A 336 9.48 4.50 19.28
CA GLU A 336 10.54 5.41 18.80
C GLU A 336 11.35 4.70 17.72
N ASP A 337 11.64 5.40 16.62
CA ASP A 337 12.61 5.01 15.60
C ASP A 337 13.45 6.22 15.16
N GLU A 338 14.57 5.96 14.47
CA GLU A 338 15.54 6.99 14.07
C GLU A 338 15.65 7.12 12.53
N MET A 339 14.68 6.58 11.79
CA MET A 339 14.77 6.55 10.33
C MET A 339 14.79 7.96 9.73
N PHE A 340 13.93 8.86 10.20
CA PHE A 340 13.87 10.22 9.69
C PHE A 340 15.12 11.03 10.04
N GLU A 341 15.61 10.93 11.27
CA GLU A 341 16.85 11.55 11.73
C GLU A 341 18.02 11.12 10.86
N LYS A 342 18.15 9.81 10.60
CA LYS A 342 19.20 9.26 9.76
C LYS A 342 19.08 9.74 8.31
N ILE A 343 17.87 9.85 7.77
CA ILE A 343 17.62 10.42 6.45
C ILE A 343 18.11 11.87 6.38
N VAL A 344 17.76 12.71 7.36
CA VAL A 344 18.17 14.12 7.42
C VAL A 344 19.68 14.23 7.59
N GLU A 345 20.29 13.41 8.45
CA GLU A 345 21.74 13.37 8.69
C GLU A 345 22.53 13.08 7.42
N ILE A 346 22.16 12.03 6.68
CA ILE A 346 22.87 11.62 5.46
C ILE A 346 22.55 12.57 4.29
N GLY A 347 21.32 13.10 4.23
CA GLY A 347 20.88 14.02 3.20
C GLY A 347 20.68 13.37 1.82
N SER A 348 20.60 12.02 1.74
CA SER A 348 20.36 11.28 0.49
C SER A 348 18.88 11.28 0.10
N THR A 349 17.99 10.83 1.00
CA THR A 349 16.55 10.70 0.71
C THR A 349 15.90 12.09 0.65
N LYS A 350 15.23 12.40 -0.45
CA LYS A 350 14.54 13.69 -0.68
C LYS A 350 13.02 13.58 -0.65
N GLY A 351 12.48 12.38 -0.75
CA GLY A 351 11.04 12.13 -0.71
C GLY A 351 10.68 10.79 -0.11
N MET A 352 9.55 10.75 0.59
CA MET A 352 9.00 9.56 1.25
C MET A 352 7.53 9.40 0.88
N PHE A 353 7.11 8.16 0.63
CA PHE A 353 5.79 7.83 0.09
C PHE A 353 5.15 6.67 0.84
N TRP A 354 3.88 6.82 1.19
CA TRP A 354 3.12 5.81 1.92
C TRP A 354 1.62 5.90 1.67
N GLY A 355 0.86 5.01 2.31
CA GLY A 355 -0.60 4.95 2.26
C GLY A 355 -1.19 4.96 3.66
N HIS A 356 -1.83 3.86 4.04
CA HIS A 356 -2.30 3.51 5.38
C HIS A 356 -3.52 4.29 5.86
N ASP A 357 -3.50 5.62 5.80
CA ASP A 357 -4.58 6.47 6.31
C ASP A 357 -5.63 6.80 5.24
N HIS A 358 -5.90 5.83 4.35
CA HIS A 358 -6.92 5.77 3.29
C HIS A 358 -7.29 7.11 2.62
N ILE A 359 -8.07 7.95 3.31
CA ILE A 359 -8.62 9.21 2.79
C ILE A 359 -7.66 10.39 2.84
N ASN A 360 -6.54 10.26 3.55
CA ASN A 360 -5.46 11.26 3.55
C ASN A 360 -4.74 11.31 2.20
N ASN A 361 -4.30 12.50 1.82
CA ASN A 361 -3.47 12.74 0.61
C ASN A 361 -2.53 13.93 0.78
N LEU A 362 -2.18 14.27 2.03
CA LEU A 362 -1.30 15.38 2.34
C LEU A 362 0.11 15.11 1.79
N SER A 363 0.67 16.13 1.14
CA SER A 363 2.09 16.21 0.78
C SER A 363 2.71 17.43 1.43
N ILE A 364 3.67 17.21 2.32
CA ILE A 364 4.30 18.24 3.12
C ILE A 364 5.79 17.94 3.27
N GLU A 365 6.61 18.98 3.19
CA GLU A 365 8.06 18.87 3.39
C GLU A 365 8.41 19.27 4.82
N TYR A 366 9.23 18.44 5.46
CA TYR A 366 9.75 18.67 6.80
C TYR A 366 11.26 18.54 6.78
N LYS A 367 11.98 19.56 7.27
CA LYS A 367 13.44 19.59 7.36
C LYS A 367 14.14 19.18 6.05
N GLY A 368 13.58 19.59 4.90
CA GLY A 368 14.12 19.33 3.57
C GLY A 368 13.79 17.97 2.95
N VAL A 369 12.91 17.17 3.58
CA VAL A 369 12.42 15.89 3.07
C VAL A 369 10.91 15.98 2.83
N ARG A 370 10.47 15.68 1.60
CA ARG A 370 9.04 15.77 1.26
C ARG A 370 8.31 14.44 1.49
N MET A 371 7.39 14.44 2.43
CA MET A 371 6.56 13.31 2.85
C MET A 371 5.21 13.36 2.16
N THR A 372 4.73 12.25 1.61
CA THR A 372 3.52 12.23 0.76
C THR A 372 2.67 10.99 1.01
N TYR A 373 1.42 11.21 1.43
CA TYR A 373 0.38 10.19 1.30
C TYR A 373 -0.01 10.01 -0.16
N GLY A 374 0.03 8.78 -0.64
CA GLY A 374 -0.56 8.40 -1.91
C GLY A 374 -2.09 8.31 -1.81
N LYS A 375 -2.76 8.62 -2.92
CA LYS A 375 -4.21 8.46 -3.04
C LYS A 375 -4.63 6.98 -3.00
N SER A 376 -5.38 6.58 -1.96
CA SER A 376 -5.90 5.20 -1.84
C SER A 376 -6.84 4.80 -2.96
N ILE A 377 -6.75 3.56 -3.42
CA ILE A 377 -7.73 3.06 -4.41
C ILE A 377 -9.02 2.54 -3.76
N ASP A 378 -8.97 2.21 -2.48
CA ASP A 378 -9.96 1.51 -1.66
C ASP A 378 -11.44 1.64 -2.09
N TYR A 379 -12.09 0.48 -2.16
CA TYR A 379 -13.54 0.31 -2.35
C TYR A 379 -14.20 -0.50 -1.23
N LEU A 380 -13.42 -1.08 -0.33
CA LEU A 380 -13.81 -2.18 0.55
C LEU A 380 -13.65 -1.88 2.03
N ALA A 381 -12.49 -1.37 2.47
CA ALA A 381 -12.13 -1.41 3.89
C ALA A 381 -13.04 -0.51 4.72
N TYR A 382 -13.34 0.69 4.22
CA TYR A 382 -14.21 1.64 4.92
C TYR A 382 -15.67 1.56 4.47
N ALA A 383 -16.58 1.68 5.44
CA ALA A 383 -18.01 1.68 5.18
C ALA A 383 -18.40 2.89 4.30
N GLY A 384 -18.81 2.62 3.06
CA GLY A 384 -19.25 3.64 2.11
C GLY A 384 -18.14 4.20 1.21
N ILE A 385 -16.87 3.84 1.40
CA ILE A 385 -15.74 4.39 0.64
C ILE A 385 -15.82 4.14 -0.88
N SER A 386 -16.47 3.02 -1.27
CA SER A 386 -16.80 2.73 -2.69
C SER A 386 -17.66 3.79 -3.39
N LYS A 387 -18.28 4.71 -2.64
CA LYS A 387 -19.08 5.82 -3.17
C LYS A 387 -18.30 7.14 -3.16
N LEU A 388 -17.08 7.14 -2.63
CA LEU A 388 -16.21 8.30 -2.51
C LEU A 388 -15.15 8.30 -3.60
N GLY A 389 -14.77 9.46 -4.10
CA GLY A 389 -13.93 9.60 -5.29
C GLY A 389 -12.63 10.37 -5.11
N MET A 390 -12.57 11.30 -4.16
CA MET A 390 -11.44 12.24 -4.07
C MET A 390 -10.14 11.60 -3.58
N GLN A 391 -10.26 10.56 -2.75
CA GLN A 391 -9.14 9.75 -2.30
C GLN A 391 -8.58 8.84 -3.40
N ARG A 392 -9.33 8.59 -4.49
CA ARG A 392 -8.99 7.57 -5.49
C ARG A 392 -8.06 8.07 -6.58
N GLY A 393 -6.87 7.48 -6.65
CA GLY A 393 -5.85 7.98 -7.57
C GLY A 393 -4.52 7.24 -7.49
N CYS A 394 -3.48 7.95 -7.89
CA CYS A 394 -2.10 7.52 -7.90
C CYS A 394 -1.18 8.71 -7.68
N THR A 395 0.07 8.47 -7.29
CA THR A 395 1.12 9.50 -7.28
C THR A 395 2.06 9.26 -8.46
N VAL A 396 2.21 10.26 -9.34
CA VAL A 396 3.10 10.20 -10.50
C VAL A 396 4.41 10.87 -10.13
N ILE A 397 5.51 10.11 -10.17
CA ILE A 397 6.84 10.57 -9.81
C ILE A 397 7.71 10.56 -11.07
N LYS A 398 8.34 11.68 -11.37
CA LYS A 398 9.22 11.88 -12.52
C LYS A 398 10.61 12.22 -12.05
N ILE A 399 11.58 11.43 -12.47
CA ILE A 399 12.98 11.54 -12.06
C ILE A 399 13.78 11.92 -13.30
N ASP A 400 14.43 13.08 -13.29
CA ASP A 400 15.29 13.51 -14.39
C ASP A 400 16.62 12.74 -14.42
N GLY A 401 17.41 12.91 -15.49
CA GLY A 401 18.71 12.22 -15.61
C GLY A 401 19.74 12.58 -14.52
N ASN A 402 19.53 13.65 -13.77
CA ASN A 402 20.39 14.06 -12.64
C ASN A 402 19.84 13.56 -11.29
N GLY A 403 18.74 12.79 -11.31
CA GLY A 403 18.09 12.25 -10.14
C GLY A 403 17.17 13.22 -9.42
N ASN A 404 16.85 14.38 -9.99
CA ASN A 404 15.88 15.26 -9.35
C ASN A 404 14.49 14.69 -9.59
N ALA A 405 13.76 14.46 -8.50
CA ALA A 405 12.41 13.94 -8.54
C ALA A 405 11.38 15.08 -8.35
N VAL A 406 10.33 15.06 -9.15
CA VAL A 406 9.11 15.85 -8.94
C VAL A 406 7.90 14.93 -8.98
N TRP A 407 6.90 15.21 -8.15
CA TRP A 407 5.71 14.37 -8.07
C TRP A 407 4.46 15.12 -7.66
N ASN A 408 3.33 14.58 -8.12
CA ASN A 408 1.98 15.03 -7.77
C ASN A 408 1.02 13.84 -7.74
N ASP A 409 -0.03 14.00 -6.93
CA ASP A 409 -1.15 13.07 -6.93
C ASP A 409 -2.12 13.38 -8.08
N GLU A 410 -2.70 12.32 -8.63
CA GLU A 410 -3.62 12.40 -9.74
C GLU A 410 -4.88 11.60 -9.41
N ASN A 411 -6.05 12.20 -9.62
CA ASN A 411 -7.31 11.56 -9.29
C ASN A 411 -7.80 10.67 -10.47
N TYR A 412 -8.18 9.43 -10.18
CA TYR A 412 -8.65 8.45 -11.16
C TYR A 412 -9.85 8.93 -11.99
N TYR A 413 -10.69 9.83 -11.45
CA TYR A 413 -11.87 10.33 -12.15
C TYR A 413 -11.59 11.44 -13.17
N GLN A 414 -10.34 11.91 -13.31
CA GLN A 414 -9.96 12.77 -14.41
C GLN A 414 -10.25 12.10 -15.77
N ASP A 415 -10.63 12.91 -16.76
CA ASP A 415 -11.02 12.44 -18.10
C ASP A 415 -9.91 11.67 -18.81
N LYS A 416 -8.65 11.98 -18.49
CA LYS A 416 -7.46 11.37 -19.09
C LYS A 416 -7.36 9.86 -18.81
N TYR A 417 -7.88 9.39 -17.67
CA TYR A 417 -7.85 7.98 -17.29
C TYR A 417 -9.02 7.22 -17.92
N GLU A 418 -8.90 6.87 -19.19
CA GLU A 418 -9.87 6.01 -19.85
C GLU A 418 -9.75 4.57 -19.31
N SER A 419 -10.85 4.02 -18.82
CA SER A 419 -10.89 2.67 -18.26
C SER A 419 -11.63 1.69 -19.17
N LYS A 420 -11.19 0.43 -19.18
CA LYS A 420 -11.77 -0.63 -20.04
C LYS A 420 -13.23 -0.87 -19.72
N TYR A 421 -13.59 -0.78 -18.44
CA TYR A 421 -14.96 -0.89 -17.97
C TYR A 421 -15.47 0.45 -17.43
N PRO A 422 -16.78 0.77 -17.54
CA PRO A 422 -17.30 2.05 -17.09
C PRO A 422 -16.96 2.39 -15.65
N LYS A 423 -16.47 3.61 -15.41
CA LYS A 423 -16.28 4.15 -14.06
C LYS A 423 -17.61 4.20 -13.32
N GLU A 424 -17.60 3.81 -12.06
CA GLU A 424 -18.73 4.02 -11.16
C GLU A 424 -19.00 5.51 -10.93
N LYS A 425 -20.25 5.82 -10.56
CA LYS A 425 -20.60 7.15 -10.06
C LYS A 425 -20.22 7.26 -8.60
N VAL A 426 -19.50 8.32 -8.27
CA VAL A 426 -19.09 8.65 -6.91
C VAL A 426 -19.43 10.09 -6.58
N THR A 427 -19.44 10.39 -5.29
CA THR A 427 -19.36 11.75 -4.79
C THR A 427 -17.90 12.18 -4.79
N MET A 428 -17.62 13.42 -5.16
CA MET A 428 -16.34 14.07 -4.89
C MET A 428 -16.52 14.88 -3.60
N GLN A 429 -15.95 14.39 -2.50
CA GLN A 429 -16.32 14.78 -1.12
C GLN A 429 -15.91 16.21 -0.76
N TRP A 430 -14.75 16.65 -1.25
CA TRP A 430 -14.16 17.94 -0.95
C TRP A 430 -13.93 18.71 -2.26
N GLU A 431 -14.32 19.99 -2.28
CA GLU A 431 -14.02 20.89 -3.41
C GLU A 431 -12.52 21.24 -3.34
N THR A 432 -11.77 20.89 -4.40
CA THR A 432 -10.37 21.26 -4.70
C THR A 432 -9.49 21.75 -3.55
N ASP A 433 -8.50 20.95 -3.10
CA ASP A 433 -7.30 21.34 -2.31
C ASP A 433 -7.43 22.48 -1.25
N GLU A 434 -8.65 22.79 -0.79
CA GLU A 434 -8.86 23.69 0.32
C GLU A 434 -8.35 22.95 1.54
N ILE A 435 -7.52 23.64 2.32
CA ILE A 435 -7.01 23.13 3.59
C ILE A 435 -8.23 22.92 4.49
N VAL A 436 -8.77 21.70 4.48
CA VAL A 436 -9.93 21.36 5.29
C VAL A 436 -9.43 21.16 6.70
N VAL A 437 -9.62 22.19 7.52
CA VAL A 437 -9.45 22.12 8.98
C VAL A 437 -10.48 21.11 9.49
N ALA A 438 -10.03 20.05 10.16
CA ALA A 438 -10.94 19.20 10.91
C ALA A 438 -11.62 20.07 12.00
N GLU A 439 -12.94 20.20 11.96
CA GLU A 439 -13.69 20.85 13.04
C GLU A 439 -13.53 20.01 14.32
N GLU A 440 -13.17 20.69 15.43
CA GLU A 440 -12.96 20.11 16.78
C GLU A 440 -14.11 19.24 17.30
#